data_AF-B9XA02-F1
#
_entry.id   AF-B9XA02-F1
#
_cell.length_a   1.000
_cell.length_b   1.000
_cell.length_c   1.000
_cell.angle_alpha   90.00
_cell.angle_beta   90.00
_cell.angle_gamma   90.00
#
_symmetry.space_group_name_H-M   'P 1'
#
loop_
_entity.id
_entity.type
_entity.pdbx_description
1 polymer ?
#
loop_
_entity_poly.entity_id
_entity_poly.type
_entity_poly.pdbx_seq_one_letter_code
_entity_poly.pdbx_strand_id
1 'polypeptide(L)' 'MNLPIFSDTILRQIGNVLEGTATHREFSSLFSECRIVEQGGTPKWERITLALTVRQKQDGCGNNVMAFIQRL' A
#
# COMPACT_ATOMS: atom_id res chain seq x y z
N MET A 1 -9.63 17.64 0.17
CA MET A 1 -10.42 16.80 1.10
C MET A 1 -9.59 15.57 1.41
N ASN A 2 -9.35 15.30 2.68
CA ASN A 2 -8.55 14.14 3.08
C ASN A 2 -9.48 12.98 3.45
N LEU A 3 -9.19 11.80 2.92
CA LEU A 3 -9.81 10.56 3.34
C LEU A 3 -9.31 10.21 4.75
N PRO A 4 -10.18 9.70 5.63
CA PRO A 4 -9.76 9.17 6.91
C PRO A 4 -8.75 8.03 6.70
N ILE A 5 -7.91 7.80 7.71
CA ILE A 5 -7.00 6.65 7.71
C ILE A 5 -7.80 5.34 7.69
N PHE A 6 -7.30 4.35 6.96
CA PHE A 6 -7.83 3.00 6.97
C PHE A 6 -7.32 2.25 8.21
N SER A 7 -8.16 1.39 8.79
CA SER A 7 -7.71 0.53 9.89
C SER A 7 -6.72 -0.53 9.39
N ASP A 8 -5.90 -1.08 10.29
CA ASP A 8 -4.95 -2.14 9.95
C ASP A 8 -5.65 -3.37 9.32
N THR A 9 -6.88 -3.68 9.76
CA THR A 9 -7.72 -4.74 9.16
C THR A 9 -8.06 -4.43 7.70
N ILE A 10 -8.45 -3.19 7.39
CA ILE A 10 -8.77 -2.79 6.02
C ILE A 10 -7.51 -2.78 5.15
N LEU A 11 -6.39 -2.29 5.65
CA LEU A 11 -5.10 -2.32 4.94
C LEU A 11 -4.62 -3.74 4.66
N ARG A 12 -4.86 -4.67 5.59
CA ARG A 12 -4.61 -6.09 5.37
C ARG A 12 -5.49 -6.63 4.25
N GLN A 13 -6.79 -6.34 4.25
CA GLN A 13 -7.70 -6.79 3.19
C GLN A 13 -7.30 -6.23 1.82
N ILE A 14 -6.95 -4.94 1.75
CA ILE A 14 -6.41 -4.31 0.55
C ILE A 14 -5.14 -5.05 0.09
N GLY A 15 -4.17 -5.29 0.98
CA GLY A 15 -2.95 -6.01 0.63
C GLY A 15 -3.21 -7.41 0.05
N ASN A 16 -4.17 -8.15 0.60
CA ASN A 16 -4.57 -9.46 0.09
C ASN A 16 -5.21 -9.36 -1.31
N VAL A 17 -6.09 -8.38 -1.54
CA VAL A 17 -6.71 -8.17 -2.87
C VAL A 17 -5.65 -7.80 -3.91
N LEU A 18 -4.69 -6.95 -3.54
CA LEU A 18 -3.66 -6.47 -4.46
C LEU A 18 -2.56 -7.50 -4.74
N GLU A 19 -2.28 -8.46 -3.85
CA GLU A 19 -1.18 -9.42 -4.08
C GLU A 19 -1.30 -10.18 -5.42
N GLY A 20 -2.52 -10.41 -5.91
CA GLY A 20 -2.78 -11.08 -7.19
C GLY A 20 -2.73 -10.19 -8.44
N THR A 21 -2.63 -8.87 -8.30
CA THR A 21 -2.81 -7.93 -9.43
C THR A 21 -1.51 -7.56 -10.14
N ALA A 22 -0.36 -7.74 -9.48
CA ALA A 22 0.95 -7.44 -10.05
C ALA A 22 2.05 -8.34 -9.49
N THR A 23 3.18 -8.44 -10.20
CA THR A 23 4.37 -9.19 -9.77
C THR A 23 5.14 -8.45 -8.68
N HIS A 24 6.05 -9.14 -7.98
CA HIS A 24 6.91 -8.51 -6.96
C HIS A 24 7.69 -7.30 -7.48
N ARG A 25 8.18 -7.37 -8.72
CA ARG A 25 8.95 -6.30 -9.37
C ARG A 25 8.06 -5.12 -9.77
N GLU A 26 6.88 -5.37 -10.31
CA GLU A 26 5.93 -4.29 -10.63
C GLU A 26 5.51 -3.53 -9.38
N PHE A 27 5.28 -4.23 -8.26
CA PHE A 27 5.04 -3.57 -6.98
C PHE A 27 6.19 -2.69 -6.52
N SER A 28 7.45 -3.09 -6.73
CA SER A 28 8.60 -2.22 -6.45
C SER A 28 8.54 -0.91 -7.25
N SER A 29 8.30 -1.02 -8.55
CA SER A 29 8.18 0.14 -9.43
C SER A 29 7.02 1.05 -8.99
N LEU A 30 5.85 0.47 -8.71
CA LEU A 30 4.66 1.20 -8.26
C LEU A 30 4.89 1.91 -6.92
N PHE A 31 5.53 1.25 -5.95
CA PHE A 31 5.88 1.90 -4.69
C PHE A 31 6.81 3.09 -4.92
N SER A 32 7.84 2.93 -5.75
CA SER A 32 8.74 4.02 -6.11
C SER A 32 8.00 5.19 -6.79
N GLU A 33 7.12 4.91 -7.75
CA GLU A 33 6.31 5.92 -8.44
C GLU A 33 5.40 6.69 -7.49
N CYS A 34 4.76 6.00 -6.55
CA CYS A 34 3.90 6.61 -5.54
C CYS A 34 4.67 7.24 -4.35
N ARG A 35 6.01 7.22 -4.39
CA ARG A 35 6.90 7.66 -3.30
C ARG A 35 6.60 6.93 -1.97
N ILE A 36 6.25 5.66 -2.07
CA ILE A 36 6.01 4.77 -0.93
C ILE A 36 7.29 4.02 -0.66
N VAL A 37 7.81 4.15 0.56
CA VAL A 37 9.01 3.42 0.97
C VAL A 37 8.65 1.95 1.10
N GLU A 38 9.34 1.11 0.33
CA GLU A 38 9.20 -0.34 0.45
C GLU A 38 9.49 -0.80 1.87
N GLN A 39 8.69 -1.77 2.32
CA GLN A 39 8.91 -2.46 3.57
C GLN A 39 9.31 -3.92 3.29
N GLY A 40 9.84 -4.59 4.31
CA GLY A 40 9.96 -6.04 4.29
C GLY A 40 8.58 -6.72 4.27
N GLY A 41 8.58 -8.03 4.50
CA GLY A 41 7.36 -8.83 4.55
C GLY A 41 7.38 -9.94 3.51
N THR A 42 6.92 -11.11 3.91
CA THR A 42 6.80 -12.29 3.06
C THR A 42 5.64 -13.12 3.62
N PRO A 43 4.55 -13.30 2.86
CA PRO A 43 4.43 -13.18 1.39
C PRO A 43 4.07 -11.75 0.89
N LYS A 44 3.72 -11.58 -0.39
CA LYS A 44 3.61 -10.28 -1.06
C LYS A 44 2.52 -9.39 -0.45
N TRP A 45 1.40 -9.96 0.01
CA TRP A 45 0.35 -9.19 0.68
C TRP A 45 0.89 -8.45 1.92
N GLU A 46 1.80 -9.08 2.68
CA GLU A 46 2.35 -8.49 3.90
C GLU A 46 3.20 -7.28 3.57
N ARG A 47 4.07 -7.41 2.55
CA ARG A 47 4.87 -6.31 2.02
C ARG A 47 4.01 -5.13 1.58
N ILE A 48 2.90 -5.39 0.88
CA ILE A 48 1.95 -4.35 0.46
C ILE A 48 1.31 -3.68 1.67
N THR A 49 0.76 -4.47 2.61
CA THR A 49 0.11 -3.96 3.80
C THR A 49 1.05 -3.09 4.63
N LEU A 50 2.29 -3.53 4.87
CA LEU A 50 3.27 -2.76 5.65
C LEU A 50 3.64 -1.44 4.98
N ALA A 51 3.90 -1.45 3.67
CA ALA A 51 4.23 -0.24 2.92
C ALA A 51 3.11 0.81 2.98
N LEU A 52 1.86 0.38 2.77
CA LEU A 52 0.69 1.25 2.85
C LEU A 52 0.45 1.75 4.28
N THR A 53 0.62 0.89 5.28
CA THR A 53 0.49 1.25 6.71
C THR A 53 1.46 2.36 7.09
N VAL A 54 2.74 2.19 6.75
CA VAL A 54 3.79 3.17 7.07
C VAL A 54 3.49 4.49 6.37
N ARG A 55 3.17 4.47 5.07
CA ARG A 55 2.91 5.69 4.32
C ARG A 55 1.70 6.45 4.85
N GLN A 56 0.58 5.78 5.12
CA GLN A 56 -0.60 6.48 5.62
C GLN A 56 -0.34 7.11 6.99
N LYS A 57 0.42 6.43 7.86
CA LYS A 57 0.78 6.93 9.20
C LYS A 57 1.65 8.17 9.11
N GLN A 58 2.56 8.22 8.14
CA GLN A 58 3.38 9.41 7.85
C GLN A 58 2.53 10.59 7.37
N ASP A 59 1.60 10.35 6.46
CA ASP A 59 0.77 11.41 5.85
C ASP A 59 -0.48 11.78 6.68
N GLY A 60 -0.85 10.96 7.66
CA GLY A 60 -2.04 11.16 8.50
C GLY A 60 -3.38 11.05 7.76
N CYS A 61 -3.41 10.41 6.58
CA CYS A 61 -4.63 10.27 5.76
C CYS A 61 -4.61 9.02 4.88
N GLY A 62 -5.80 8.61 4.39
CA GLY A 62 -5.95 7.47 3.48
C GLY A 62 -5.72 7.79 1.99
N ASN A 63 -5.47 9.06 1.63
CA ASN A 63 -5.33 9.47 0.22
C ASN A 63 -4.15 8.81 -0.48
N ASN A 64 -3.03 8.57 0.22
CA ASN A 64 -1.87 7.87 -0.33
C ASN A 64 -2.20 6.42 -0.71
N VAL A 65 -2.99 5.72 0.11
CA VAL A 65 -3.46 4.35 -0.17
C VAL A 65 -4.33 4.34 -1.41
N MET A 66 -5.29 5.27 -1.52
CA MET A 66 -6.15 5.35 -2.71
C MET A 66 -5.38 5.74 -3.97
N ALA A 67 -4.43 6.67 -3.87
CA ALA A 67 -3.59 7.07 -4.99
C ALA A 67 -2.74 5.90 -5.50
N PHE A 68 -2.25 5.05 -4.60
CA PHE A 68 -1.56 3.82 -4.97
C PHE A 68 -2.50 2.82 -5.68
N ILE A 69 -3.69 2.59 -5.14
CA ILE A 69 -4.70 1.70 -5.76
C ILE A 69 -5.08 2.18 -7.16
N GLN A 70 -5.18 3.50 -7.39
CA GLN A 70 -5.51 4.07 -8.70
C GLN A 70 -4.37 3.95 -9.73
N ARG A 71 -3.14 3.65 -9.29
CA ARG A 71 -1.95 3.54 -10.16
C ARG A 71 -1.69 2.11 -10.61
N LEU A 72 -2.23 1.14 -9.89
CA LEU A 72 -2.25 -0.29 -10.20
C LEU A 72 -3.09 -0.59 -11.45
#